data_AF-A0A498NYF3-F1
#
_entry.id   AF-A0A498NYF3-F1
#
_cell.length_a   1.000
_cell.length_b   1.000
_cell.length_c   1.000
_cell.angle_alpha   90.00
_cell.angle_beta   90.00
_cell.angle_gamma   90.00
#
_symmetry.space_group_name_H-M   'P 1'
#
loop_
_entity.id
_entity.type
_entity.pdbx_description
1 polymer ?
#
loop_
_entity_poly.entity_id
_entity_poly.type
_entity_poly.pdbx_seq_one_letter_code
_entity_poly.pdbx_strand_id
1 'polypeptide(L)'
;MHTVINTKGFWLKRSTYEEQPVVQFQYDMIVIGATDAAGSYIAWSTFPNFNRLIGDNLRIPSISVQEEDRNQDGKSDLLVLQINIPLKPEEQMFGIQLLLTFSYQLFRMSTVVMQTLAFVQHSSPVPGSQLFIGGDLKLNQRTPLPHRGLHSTYNVSLINASSPFASTYDLANIVRLYQQRNSSQVNQGDSMLRWRVSKPTVLSLFLIQAVAVVLLYGWYSRPPSQNTSPSQGKVHVLLLSSWRSGSSFLGQVFNQHPDVFYLMEPGWHVWTSIHQAGARSLRMAVRDLIRSVFQCDMSVMDAYMPQPRNVSNLFMWSHSRALCSPPACFLTARDEISKEQECKQHCDTRGLKLAEAACRTYSHVVLKEVRFFELESLYPLLRDPTLDLRIIHLVRDPRAVLRSREQSVKALVKDSAIVLEHANVPEKDKSYQVLQEICRSHVRIYETAMLKPPDFLRGRYKMVRYEDLVHNTQAEIEAMYEFVGLEMTEALQEWIYRITHGKGKGTKKEAFKITSRNAEDVSLAWRTTLPFAKVQRIQEVCKGAMTLLGYKTVDSEKEQKLLDLNLLTPRERYQFSWMPSKSTTAKL
;
A
#
# COMPACT_ATOMS: atom_id res chain seq x y z
N MET A 1 -45.10 -23.24 -25.98
CA MET A 1 -45.01 -24.71 -26.06
C MET A 1 -45.72 -25.32 -24.85
N HIS A 2 -46.63 -26.27 -25.04
CA HIS A 2 -47.33 -26.97 -23.96
C HIS A 2 -47.42 -28.48 -24.23
N THR A 3 -47.31 -29.27 -23.15
CA THR A 3 -47.28 -30.73 -23.16
C THR A 3 -48.65 -31.28 -22.81
N VAL A 4 -49.06 -32.31 -23.53
CA VAL A 4 -50.39 -32.90 -23.46
C VAL A 4 -50.27 -34.42 -23.27
N ILE A 5 -51.13 -35.02 -22.44
CA ILE A 5 -51.19 -36.48 -22.21
C ILE A 5 -52.38 -37.12 -22.93
N ASN A 6 -52.09 -38.21 -23.65
CA ASN A 6 -53.09 -39.09 -24.26
C ASN A 6 -53.02 -40.50 -23.63
N THR A 7 -54.16 -41.00 -23.14
CA THR A 7 -54.30 -42.30 -22.45
C THR A 7 -55.02 -43.37 -23.27
N LYS A 8 -55.22 -43.19 -24.58
CA LYS A 8 -55.97 -44.14 -25.44
C LYS A 8 -55.30 -45.52 -25.68
N GLY A 9 -54.37 -45.98 -24.83
CA GLY A 9 -53.73 -47.30 -24.91
C GLY A 9 -53.01 -47.68 -23.61
N PHE A 10 -52.45 -48.91 -23.55
CA PHE A 10 -51.80 -49.47 -22.34
C PHE A 10 -50.59 -48.65 -21.83
N TRP A 11 -50.02 -47.78 -22.67
CA TRP A 11 -48.87 -46.93 -22.34
C TRP A 11 -49.23 -45.44 -22.40
N LEU A 12 -48.82 -44.68 -21.38
CA LEU A 12 -49.01 -43.23 -21.30
C LEU A 12 -48.15 -42.53 -22.36
N LYS A 13 -48.78 -41.87 -23.35
CA LYS A 13 -48.04 -41.11 -24.39
C LYS A 13 -48.08 -39.61 -24.07
N ARG A 14 -46.91 -38.98 -23.99
CA ARG A 14 -46.73 -37.53 -23.88
C ARG A 14 -46.38 -36.96 -25.25
N SER A 15 -47.00 -35.85 -25.62
CA SER A 15 -46.67 -35.11 -26.86
C SER A 15 -46.68 -33.62 -26.57
N THR A 16 -45.83 -32.88 -27.28
CA THR A 16 -45.65 -31.44 -27.07
C THR A 16 -46.14 -30.68 -28.29
N TYR A 17 -46.89 -29.60 -28.05
CA TYR A 17 -47.53 -28.79 -29.08
C TYR A 17 -47.25 -27.31 -28.87
N GLU A 18 -47.31 -26.55 -29.95
CA GLU A 18 -47.21 -25.09 -29.92
C GLU A 18 -48.50 -24.46 -30.43
N GLU A 19 -49.09 -23.63 -29.58
CA GLU A 19 -50.25 -22.80 -29.88
C GLU A 19 -50.02 -21.44 -29.21
N GLN A 20 -50.42 -20.37 -29.90
CA GLN A 20 -50.45 -19.02 -29.36
C GLN A 20 -51.78 -18.83 -28.61
N PRO A 21 -51.74 -18.65 -27.28
CA PRO A 21 -52.95 -18.47 -26.48
C PRO A 21 -53.63 -17.13 -26.76
N VAL A 22 -54.93 -17.06 -26.46
CA VAL A 22 -55.63 -15.77 -26.34
C VAL A 22 -55.48 -15.30 -24.90
N VAL A 23 -54.80 -14.18 -24.71
CA VAL A 23 -54.58 -13.55 -23.41
C VAL A 23 -55.21 -12.17 -23.43
N GLN A 24 -56.11 -11.91 -22.50
CA GLN A 24 -56.81 -10.62 -22.42
C GLN A 24 -56.67 -10.05 -21.02
N PHE A 25 -56.25 -8.79 -20.92
CA PHE A 25 -56.20 -8.09 -19.64
C PHE A 25 -57.64 -7.85 -19.16
N GLN A 26 -57.93 -8.24 -17.91
CA GLN A 26 -59.29 -8.15 -17.39
C GLN A 26 -59.61 -6.80 -16.76
N TYR A 27 -58.67 -5.86 -16.83
CA TYR A 27 -58.76 -4.57 -16.16
C TYR A 27 -58.88 -4.68 -14.64
N ASP A 28 -58.63 -5.86 -14.02
CA ASP A 28 -58.50 -5.94 -12.59
C ASP A 28 -57.06 -5.73 -12.15
N MET A 29 -56.87 -4.80 -11.20
CA MET A 29 -55.57 -4.54 -10.63
C MET A 29 -55.62 -4.13 -9.17
N ILE A 30 -54.56 -4.46 -8.45
CA ILE A 30 -54.28 -3.97 -7.10
C ILE A 30 -52.88 -3.36 -7.10
N VAL A 31 -52.77 -2.14 -6.58
CA VAL A 31 -51.52 -1.38 -6.44
C VAL A 31 -51.31 -1.07 -4.96
N ILE A 32 -50.13 -1.39 -4.44
CA ILE A 32 -49.69 -1.03 -3.10
C ILE A 32 -48.31 -0.36 -3.21
N GLY A 33 -48.19 0.88 -2.73
CA GLY A 33 -46.94 1.61 -2.66
C GLY A 33 -46.46 1.72 -1.21
N ALA A 34 -45.21 1.33 -0.93
CA ALA A 34 -44.60 1.53 0.38
C ALA A 34 -44.07 2.95 0.50
N THR A 35 -44.49 3.67 1.55
CA THR A 35 -44.16 5.10 1.73
C THR A 35 -43.05 5.38 2.75
N ASP A 36 -42.74 4.42 3.62
CA ASP A 36 -41.62 4.48 4.55
C ASP A 36 -41.08 3.09 4.90
N ALA A 37 -40.04 3.06 5.74
CA ALA A 37 -39.47 1.82 6.29
C ALA A 37 -40.20 1.31 7.55
N ALA A 38 -41.13 2.10 8.12
CA ALA A 38 -41.90 1.77 9.31
C ALA A 38 -43.18 0.97 8.99
N GLY A 39 -43.49 0.78 7.70
CA GLY A 39 -44.62 -0.02 7.22
C GLY A 39 -45.82 0.79 6.74
N SER A 40 -45.69 2.11 6.61
CA SER A 40 -46.73 2.95 5.99
C SER A 40 -46.84 2.63 4.50
N TYR A 41 -48.06 2.65 4.00
CA TYR A 41 -48.36 2.31 2.62
C TYR A 41 -49.54 3.12 2.09
N ILE A 42 -49.58 3.25 0.78
CA ILE A 42 -50.74 3.71 0.03
C ILE A 42 -51.23 2.57 -0.85
N ALA A 43 -52.53 2.50 -1.09
CA ALA A 43 -53.08 1.45 -1.94
C ALA A 43 -54.29 1.91 -2.74
N TRP A 44 -54.51 1.23 -3.85
CA TRP A 44 -55.70 1.38 -4.68
C TRP A 44 -55.93 0.12 -5.50
N SER A 45 -57.19 -0.18 -5.81
CA SER A 45 -57.56 -1.27 -6.71
C SER A 45 -58.78 -0.91 -7.54
N THR A 46 -59.07 -1.75 -8.53
CA THR A 46 -60.36 -1.71 -9.25
C THR A 46 -61.50 -2.36 -8.45
N PHE A 47 -61.22 -2.99 -7.31
CA PHE A 47 -62.22 -3.61 -6.44
C PHE A 47 -62.76 -2.59 -5.41
N PRO A 48 -64.05 -2.22 -5.46
CA PRO A 48 -64.60 -1.19 -4.57
C PRO A 48 -64.51 -1.56 -3.09
N ASN A 49 -64.67 -2.84 -2.74
CA ASN A 49 -64.62 -3.31 -1.36
C ASN A 49 -63.20 -3.22 -0.77
N PHE A 50 -62.16 -3.49 -1.57
CA PHE A 50 -60.77 -3.24 -1.15
C PHE A 50 -60.56 -1.76 -0.85
N ASN A 51 -60.97 -0.88 -1.76
CA ASN A 51 -60.78 0.57 -1.59
C ASN A 51 -61.46 1.12 -0.33
N ARG A 52 -62.60 0.54 0.09
CA ARG A 52 -63.26 0.87 1.36
C ARG A 52 -62.49 0.40 2.59
N LEU A 53 -61.81 -0.75 2.51
CA LEU A 53 -61.04 -1.33 3.62
C LEU A 53 -59.71 -0.60 3.86
N ILE A 54 -59.13 0.02 2.83
CA ILE A 54 -57.86 0.74 2.92
C ILE A 54 -57.97 2.08 3.68
N GLY A 55 -59.17 2.67 3.74
CA GLY A 55 -59.43 3.90 4.51
C GLY A 55 -58.54 5.08 4.09
N ASP A 56 -57.84 5.67 5.05
CA ASP A 56 -57.01 6.88 4.84
C ASP A 56 -55.77 6.65 3.94
N ASN A 57 -55.38 5.39 3.74
CA ASN A 57 -54.29 5.00 2.86
C ASN A 57 -54.70 4.94 1.38
N LEU A 58 -55.97 5.22 1.06
CA LEU A 58 -56.50 5.17 -0.30
C LEU A 58 -55.90 6.29 -1.16
N ARG A 59 -55.32 5.93 -2.31
CA ARG A 59 -54.75 6.89 -3.26
C ARG A 59 -55.17 6.61 -4.69
N ILE A 60 -56.14 7.38 -5.20
CA ILE A 60 -56.71 7.17 -6.53
C ILE A 60 -55.71 7.62 -7.62
N PRO A 61 -55.19 6.70 -8.45
CA PRO A 61 -54.26 7.04 -9.51
C PRO A 61 -54.98 7.44 -10.82
N SER A 62 -54.26 8.10 -11.72
CA SER A 62 -54.65 8.18 -13.14
C SER A 62 -54.09 6.99 -13.87
N ILE A 63 -54.93 6.24 -14.59
CA ILE A 63 -54.54 5.00 -15.29
C ILE A 63 -54.83 5.14 -16.78
N SER A 64 -53.85 4.75 -17.59
CA SER A 64 -53.97 4.61 -19.04
C SER A 64 -53.61 3.18 -19.44
N VAL A 65 -54.45 2.55 -20.25
CA VAL A 65 -54.27 1.19 -20.75
C VAL A 65 -54.36 1.22 -22.27
N GLN A 66 -53.39 0.60 -22.94
CA GLN A 66 -53.39 0.42 -24.38
C GLN A 66 -52.98 -1.02 -24.70
N GLU A 67 -53.82 -1.72 -25.45
CA GLU A 67 -53.54 -3.06 -25.99
C GLU A 67 -53.32 -2.95 -27.50
N GLU A 68 -52.18 -3.44 -27.99
CA GLU A 68 -51.84 -3.42 -29.42
C GLU A 68 -51.77 -4.85 -29.98
N ASP A 69 -52.48 -5.07 -31.08
CA ASP A 69 -52.30 -6.23 -31.96
C ASP A 69 -51.36 -5.79 -33.10
N ARG A 70 -50.09 -6.23 -33.04
CA ARG A 70 -49.05 -5.75 -33.96
C ARG A 70 -49.04 -6.52 -35.26
N ASN A 71 -49.45 -7.78 -35.23
CA ASN A 71 -49.47 -8.66 -36.39
C ASN A 71 -50.86 -8.77 -37.07
N GLN A 72 -51.88 -8.12 -36.49
CA GLN A 72 -53.28 -8.07 -36.95
C GLN A 72 -53.94 -9.46 -36.99
N ASP A 73 -53.57 -10.36 -36.09
CA ASP A 73 -54.12 -11.71 -36.00
C ASP A 73 -55.41 -11.80 -35.14
N GLY A 74 -55.84 -10.67 -34.57
CA GLY A 74 -56.99 -10.55 -33.68
C GLY A 74 -56.67 -10.83 -32.22
N LYS A 75 -55.40 -10.96 -31.84
CA LYS A 75 -54.94 -11.14 -30.45
C LYS A 75 -53.99 -10.01 -30.04
N SER A 76 -54.15 -9.52 -28.81
CA SER A 76 -53.27 -8.49 -28.25
C SER A 76 -51.83 -9.03 -28.07
N ASP A 77 -50.84 -8.37 -28.67
CA ASP A 77 -49.41 -8.70 -28.57
C ASP A 77 -48.70 -7.89 -27.48
N LEU A 78 -49.13 -6.63 -27.26
CA LEU A 78 -48.50 -5.71 -26.30
C LEU A 78 -49.53 -5.05 -25.38
N LEU A 79 -49.22 -5.03 -24.08
CA LEU A 79 -49.93 -4.24 -23.09
C LEU A 79 -49.05 -3.08 -22.62
N VAL A 80 -49.51 -1.84 -22.85
CA VAL A 80 -48.92 -0.62 -22.29
C VAL A 80 -49.82 -0.12 -21.18
N LEU A 81 -49.33 -0.21 -19.93
CA LEU A 81 -50.03 0.23 -18.73
C LEU A 81 -49.25 1.38 -18.07
N GLN A 82 -49.89 2.53 -17.92
CA GLN A 82 -49.33 3.67 -17.20
C GLN A 82 -50.20 4.00 -15.99
N ILE A 83 -49.58 4.06 -14.81
CA ILE A 83 -50.24 4.37 -13.54
C ILE A 83 -49.52 5.58 -12.92
N ASN A 84 -50.23 6.71 -12.79
CA ASN A 84 -49.73 7.91 -12.14
C ASN A 84 -50.37 8.04 -10.76
N ILE A 85 -49.60 7.78 -9.71
CA ILE A 85 -50.07 7.81 -8.32
C ILE A 85 -49.76 9.17 -7.71
N PRO A 86 -50.76 9.96 -7.27
CA PRO A 86 -50.51 11.24 -6.63
C PRO A 86 -49.98 11.05 -5.19
N LEU A 87 -48.82 11.62 -4.91
CA LEU A 87 -48.20 11.62 -3.58
C LEU A 87 -48.39 12.97 -2.90
N LYS A 88 -48.54 12.97 -1.57
CA LYS A 88 -48.46 14.20 -0.78
C LYS A 88 -47.00 14.71 -0.73
N PRO A 89 -46.77 16.01 -0.44
CA PRO A 89 -45.42 16.59 -0.39
C PRO A 89 -44.43 15.87 0.55
N GLU A 90 -44.94 15.31 1.65
CA GLU A 90 -44.19 14.58 2.67
C GLU A 90 -44.02 13.08 2.37
N GLU A 91 -44.74 12.55 1.37
CA GLU A 91 -44.71 11.14 1.03
C GLU A 91 -43.63 10.85 -0.01
N GLN A 92 -42.85 9.79 0.25
CA GLN A 92 -41.87 9.27 -0.67
C GLN A 92 -42.22 7.83 -1.02
N MET A 93 -41.76 7.33 -2.17
CA MET A 93 -42.07 5.96 -2.59
C MET A 93 -40.80 5.12 -2.54
N PHE A 94 -40.81 4.09 -1.71
CA PHE A 94 -39.68 3.17 -1.51
C PHE A 94 -39.90 1.82 -2.20
N GLY A 95 -41.15 1.49 -2.52
CA GLY A 95 -41.46 0.25 -3.23
C GLY A 95 -42.87 0.24 -3.78
N ILE A 96 -43.11 -0.67 -4.73
CA ILE A 96 -44.39 -0.87 -5.39
C ILE A 96 -44.65 -2.37 -5.50
N GLN A 97 -45.87 -2.77 -5.18
CA GLN A 97 -46.47 -4.06 -5.51
C GLN A 97 -47.64 -3.82 -6.46
N LEU A 98 -47.62 -4.51 -7.60
CA LEU A 98 -48.66 -4.44 -8.62
C LEU A 98 -49.12 -5.85 -8.94
N LEU A 99 -50.42 -6.05 -8.89
CA LEU A 99 -51.08 -7.29 -9.23
C LEU A 99 -52.06 -7.01 -10.37
N LEU A 100 -51.97 -7.78 -11.45
CA LEU A 100 -52.81 -7.70 -12.64
C LEU A 100 -53.46 -9.07 -12.90
N THR A 101 -54.72 -9.09 -13.34
CA THR A 101 -55.39 -10.33 -13.75
C THR A 101 -55.57 -10.40 -15.27
N PHE A 102 -55.41 -11.60 -15.80
CA PHE A 102 -55.57 -11.90 -17.22
C PHE A 102 -56.51 -13.09 -17.41
N SER A 103 -57.31 -13.06 -18.46
CA SER A 103 -57.96 -14.26 -18.96
C SER A 103 -57.00 -14.98 -19.92
N TYR A 104 -56.96 -16.30 -19.85
CA TYR A 104 -56.10 -17.12 -20.70
C TYR A 104 -56.90 -18.27 -21.30
N GLN A 105 -56.85 -18.37 -22.63
CA GLN A 105 -57.61 -19.36 -23.39
C GLN A 105 -56.73 -20.09 -24.41
N LEU A 106 -56.87 -21.41 -24.48
CA LEU A 106 -56.34 -22.30 -25.51
C LEU A 106 -57.48 -23.07 -26.15
N PHE A 107 -57.40 -23.36 -27.46
CA PHE A 107 -58.51 -23.94 -28.20
C PHE A 107 -58.16 -25.17 -29.03
N ARG A 108 -56.92 -25.33 -29.52
CA ARG A 108 -56.63 -26.34 -30.56
C ARG A 108 -56.63 -27.78 -30.05
N MET A 109 -55.81 -28.08 -29.05
CA MET A 109 -55.64 -29.47 -28.56
C MET A 109 -56.40 -29.75 -27.26
N SER A 110 -56.33 -28.83 -26.32
CA SER A 110 -57.05 -28.87 -25.05
C SER A 110 -57.72 -27.52 -24.88
N THR A 111 -59.04 -27.50 -24.69
CA THR A 111 -59.75 -26.24 -24.47
C THR A 111 -59.51 -25.83 -23.03
N VAL A 112 -58.56 -24.92 -22.79
CA VAL A 112 -58.25 -24.43 -21.46
C VAL A 112 -58.85 -23.05 -21.31
N VAL A 113 -59.60 -22.83 -20.23
CA VAL A 113 -60.07 -21.51 -19.84
C VAL A 113 -59.68 -21.30 -18.39
N MET A 114 -58.91 -20.25 -18.13
CA MET A 114 -58.47 -19.93 -16.76
C MET A 114 -58.21 -18.44 -16.57
N GLN A 115 -58.22 -18.02 -15.31
CA GLN A 115 -57.70 -16.72 -14.89
C GLN A 115 -56.24 -16.85 -14.44
N THR A 116 -55.39 -15.96 -14.92
CA THR A 116 -53.96 -15.86 -14.60
C THR A 116 -53.65 -14.55 -13.90
N LEU A 117 -52.49 -14.52 -13.26
CA LEU A 117 -51.97 -13.38 -12.53
C LEU A 117 -50.64 -12.92 -13.15
N ALA A 118 -50.40 -11.61 -13.21
CA ALA A 118 -49.06 -11.05 -13.21
C ALA A 118 -48.84 -10.30 -11.89
N PHE A 119 -47.78 -10.64 -11.18
CA PHE A 119 -47.40 -9.99 -9.93
C PHE A 119 -46.02 -9.37 -10.08
N VAL A 120 -45.92 -8.07 -9.81
CA VAL A 120 -44.67 -7.31 -9.85
C VAL A 120 -44.43 -6.72 -8.48
N GLN A 121 -43.21 -6.90 -7.97
CA GLN A 121 -42.78 -6.32 -6.70
C GLN A 121 -41.37 -5.74 -6.87
N HIS A 122 -41.20 -4.49 -6.46
CA HIS A 122 -39.90 -3.84 -6.41
C HIS A 122 -39.79 -2.99 -5.15
N SER A 123 -38.63 -3.02 -4.50
CA SER A 123 -38.30 -2.17 -3.38
C SER A 123 -36.88 -1.62 -3.53
N SER A 124 -36.67 -0.41 -3.01
CA SER A 124 -35.41 0.31 -3.05
C SER A 124 -35.17 0.97 -1.69
N PRO A 125 -33.93 0.97 -1.17
CA PRO A 125 -33.58 1.72 0.03
C PRO A 125 -33.58 3.23 -0.21
N VAL A 126 -33.69 3.66 -1.47
CA VAL A 126 -33.68 5.06 -1.91
C VAL A 126 -35.03 5.40 -2.55
N PRO A 127 -35.67 6.52 -2.17
CA PRO A 127 -36.98 6.88 -2.70
C PRO A 127 -36.92 7.19 -4.20
N GLY A 128 -37.90 6.69 -4.94
CA GLY A 128 -37.99 6.82 -6.39
C GLY A 128 -39.13 7.72 -6.82
N SER A 129 -39.04 8.18 -8.07
CA SER A 129 -40.07 8.96 -8.75
C SER A 129 -40.74 8.20 -9.90
N GLN A 130 -40.16 7.09 -10.36
CA GLN A 130 -40.68 6.31 -11.48
C GLN A 130 -40.13 4.88 -11.44
N LEU A 131 -41.02 3.91 -11.68
CA LEU A 131 -40.68 2.52 -11.94
C LEU A 131 -41.08 2.17 -13.38
N PHE A 132 -40.11 1.72 -14.18
CA PHE A 132 -40.36 1.16 -15.50
C PHE A 132 -40.16 -0.35 -15.45
N ILE A 133 -41.12 -1.09 -15.99
CA ILE A 133 -41.13 -2.56 -16.07
C ILE A 133 -41.35 -2.92 -17.54
N GLY A 134 -40.40 -3.66 -18.12
CA GLY A 134 -40.57 -4.27 -19.44
C GLY A 134 -40.21 -5.75 -19.39
N GLY A 135 -40.99 -6.60 -20.05
CA GLY A 135 -40.72 -8.04 -20.13
C GLY A 135 -41.85 -8.83 -20.77
N ASP A 136 -41.59 -10.11 -21.03
CA ASP A 136 -42.55 -11.04 -21.63
C ASP A 136 -43.45 -11.69 -20.57
N LEU A 137 -44.75 -11.81 -20.86
CA LEU A 137 -45.67 -12.63 -20.07
C LEU A 137 -45.54 -14.10 -20.52
N LYS A 138 -44.82 -14.92 -19.74
CA LYS A 138 -44.62 -16.35 -20.06
C LYS A 138 -45.38 -17.25 -19.09
N LEU A 139 -46.27 -18.07 -19.63
CA LEU A 139 -46.95 -19.12 -18.87
C LEU A 139 -46.08 -20.39 -18.82
N ASN A 140 -45.61 -20.76 -17.63
CA ASN A 140 -44.85 -21.99 -17.41
C ASN A 140 -45.78 -23.13 -16.98
N GLN A 141 -45.96 -24.14 -17.82
CA GLN A 141 -46.84 -25.28 -17.53
C GLN A 141 -46.19 -26.28 -16.56
N ARG A 142 -46.84 -26.53 -15.41
CA ARG A 142 -46.33 -27.47 -14.38
C ARG A 142 -46.83 -28.90 -14.54
N THR A 143 -48.04 -29.09 -15.04
CA THR A 143 -48.63 -30.42 -15.30
C THR A 143 -49.13 -30.53 -16.73
N PRO A 144 -48.97 -31.69 -17.38
CA PRO A 144 -49.46 -31.88 -18.74
C PRO A 144 -50.99 -31.75 -18.80
N LEU A 145 -51.49 -31.11 -19.86
CA LEU A 145 -52.91 -30.91 -20.08
C LEU A 145 -53.54 -32.18 -20.71
N PRO A 146 -54.85 -32.41 -20.53
CA PRO A 146 -55.54 -33.52 -21.21
C PRO A 146 -55.59 -33.29 -22.72
N HIS A 147 -55.43 -34.35 -23.51
CA HIS A 147 -55.36 -34.25 -24.98
C HIS A 147 -56.62 -33.85 -25.73
N ARG A 148 -57.78 -33.83 -25.06
CA ARG A 148 -59.06 -33.34 -25.57
C ARG A 148 -59.95 -32.93 -24.39
N GLY A 149 -60.95 -32.10 -24.67
CA GLY A 149 -61.99 -31.69 -23.71
C GLY A 149 -61.76 -30.31 -23.12
N LEU A 150 -62.73 -29.86 -22.32
CA LEU A 150 -62.71 -28.60 -21.60
C LEU A 150 -61.99 -28.79 -20.26
N HIS A 151 -60.91 -28.04 -20.07
CA HIS A 151 -60.19 -27.94 -18.81
C HIS A 151 -60.44 -26.55 -18.20
N SER A 152 -61.50 -26.45 -17.41
CA SER A 152 -61.95 -25.22 -16.75
C SER A 152 -61.73 -25.22 -15.23
N THR A 153 -60.92 -26.14 -14.70
CA THR A 153 -60.66 -26.28 -13.24
C THR A 153 -60.20 -24.98 -12.58
N TYR A 154 -59.50 -24.12 -13.33
CA TYR A 154 -59.00 -22.83 -12.86
C TYR A 154 -59.77 -21.63 -13.45
N ASN A 155 -60.95 -21.88 -14.01
CA ASN A 155 -61.91 -20.85 -14.42
C ASN A 155 -62.71 -20.35 -13.22
N VAL A 156 -61.99 -19.97 -12.17
CA VAL A 156 -62.55 -19.40 -10.94
C VAL A 156 -61.75 -18.16 -10.59
N SER A 157 -62.46 -17.11 -10.17
CA SER A 157 -61.84 -15.84 -9.82
C SER A 157 -60.84 -16.03 -8.67
N LEU A 158 -59.62 -15.54 -8.84
CA LEU A 158 -58.57 -15.53 -7.81
C LEU A 158 -58.89 -14.58 -6.66
N ILE A 159 -59.66 -13.53 -6.96
CA ILE A 159 -60.07 -12.50 -6.01
C ILE A 159 -61.59 -12.46 -6.00
N ASN A 160 -62.19 -12.65 -4.82
CA ASN A 160 -63.62 -12.50 -4.65
C ASN A 160 -63.97 -11.03 -4.38
N ALA A 161 -64.30 -10.29 -5.44
CA ALA A 161 -64.63 -8.86 -5.41
C ALA A 161 -65.79 -8.51 -4.46
N SER A 162 -66.68 -9.45 -4.17
CA SER A 162 -67.84 -9.26 -3.30
C SER A 162 -67.54 -9.55 -1.82
N SER A 163 -66.34 -10.05 -1.48
CA SER A 163 -65.96 -10.37 -0.11
C SER A 163 -65.74 -9.10 0.72
N PRO A 164 -66.30 -9.00 1.94
CA PRO A 164 -66.05 -7.90 2.86
C PRO A 164 -64.78 -8.09 3.70
N PHE A 165 -64.10 -9.24 3.61
CA PHE A 165 -62.97 -9.57 4.48
C PHE A 165 -61.62 -9.11 3.90
N ALA A 166 -60.82 -8.41 4.71
CA ALA A 166 -59.48 -7.93 4.32
C ALA A 166 -58.53 -9.07 3.89
N SER A 167 -58.64 -10.26 4.51
CA SER A 167 -57.86 -11.45 4.16
C SER A 167 -58.07 -11.92 2.71
N THR A 168 -59.19 -11.56 2.07
CA THR A 168 -59.46 -11.90 0.66
C THR A 168 -58.59 -11.10 -0.31
N TYR A 169 -58.13 -9.92 0.11
CA TYR A 169 -57.33 -9.02 -0.71
C TYR A 169 -55.85 -9.00 -0.33
N ASP A 170 -55.42 -9.88 0.58
CA ASP A 170 -54.02 -10.00 0.94
C ASP A 170 -53.21 -10.62 -0.22
N LEU A 171 -52.26 -9.85 -0.76
CA LEU A 171 -51.47 -10.24 -1.94
C LEU A 171 -50.67 -11.51 -1.68
N ALA A 172 -50.16 -11.72 -0.47
CA ALA A 172 -49.42 -12.94 -0.13
C ALA A 172 -50.32 -14.18 -0.22
N ASN A 173 -51.55 -14.10 0.30
CA ASN A 173 -52.53 -15.16 0.16
C ASN A 173 -53.00 -15.38 -1.29
N ILE A 174 -53.22 -14.31 -2.07
CA ILE A 174 -53.63 -14.43 -3.48
C ILE A 174 -52.54 -15.13 -4.30
N VAL A 175 -51.27 -14.70 -4.15
CA VAL A 175 -50.13 -15.33 -4.83
C VAL A 175 -49.97 -16.79 -4.39
N ARG A 176 -50.12 -17.09 -3.10
CA ARG A 176 -50.07 -18.46 -2.58
C ARG A 176 -51.15 -19.35 -3.17
N LEU A 177 -52.40 -18.87 -3.24
CA LEU A 177 -53.52 -19.60 -3.86
C LEU A 177 -53.30 -19.82 -5.36
N TYR A 178 -52.71 -18.83 -6.05
CA TYR A 178 -52.34 -18.98 -7.45
C TYR A 178 -51.23 -20.03 -7.65
N GLN A 179 -50.20 -20.05 -6.80
CA GLN A 179 -49.12 -21.04 -6.84
C GLN A 179 -49.59 -22.49 -6.59
N GLN A 180 -50.68 -22.67 -5.86
CA GLN A 180 -51.31 -23.98 -5.63
C GLN A 180 -52.05 -24.52 -6.86
N ARG A 181 -52.31 -23.69 -7.88
CA ARG A 181 -52.86 -24.15 -9.16
C ARG A 181 -51.78 -24.96 -9.88
N ASN A 182 -51.90 -26.29 -9.85
CA ASN A 182 -50.92 -27.24 -10.37
C ASN A 182 -50.68 -27.19 -11.89
N SER A 183 -51.28 -26.25 -12.63
CA SER A 183 -51.26 -26.28 -14.10
C SER A 183 -50.45 -25.17 -14.74
N SER A 184 -50.07 -24.09 -14.04
CA SER A 184 -49.07 -23.15 -14.59
C SER A 184 -48.64 -22.04 -13.61
N GLN A 185 -47.37 -21.63 -13.71
CA GLN A 185 -46.82 -20.43 -13.07
C GLN A 185 -46.49 -19.41 -14.16
N VAL A 186 -47.03 -18.19 -14.11
CA VAL A 186 -46.48 -17.10 -14.93
C VAL A 186 -45.19 -16.64 -14.28
N ASN A 187 -44.05 -16.87 -14.94
CA ASN A 187 -42.77 -16.29 -14.53
C ASN A 187 -42.47 -15.10 -15.45
N GLN A 188 -42.12 -13.97 -14.85
CA GLN A 188 -41.47 -12.87 -15.55
C GLN A 188 -40.09 -13.38 -16.00
N GLY A 189 -39.88 -13.59 -17.30
CA GLY A 189 -38.53 -13.73 -17.87
C GLY A 189 -37.76 -12.41 -17.77
N ASP A 190 -36.46 -12.40 -18.11
CA ASP A 190 -35.53 -11.26 -18.05
C ASP A 190 -36.23 -9.89 -18.14
N SER A 191 -36.57 -9.32 -16.97
CA SER A 191 -37.35 -8.10 -16.89
C SER A 191 -36.40 -6.93 -16.75
N MET A 192 -36.55 -5.95 -17.64
CA MET A 192 -35.86 -4.68 -17.51
C MET A 192 -36.61 -3.83 -16.47
N LEU A 193 -36.11 -3.87 -15.24
CA LEU A 193 -36.56 -3.01 -14.15
C LEU A 193 -35.67 -1.77 -14.09
N ARG A 194 -36.26 -0.58 -14.24
CA ARG A 194 -35.54 0.69 -14.08
C ARG A 194 -36.23 1.54 -13.02
N TRP A 195 -35.53 1.74 -11.91
CA TRP A 195 -35.94 2.64 -10.83
C TRP A 195 -35.27 4.00 -11.00
N ARG A 196 -36.07 5.06 -11.16
CA ARG A 196 -35.56 6.43 -11.22
C ARG A 196 -35.60 7.05 -9.83
N VAL A 197 -34.42 7.36 -9.30
CA VAL A 197 -34.26 8.03 -7.99
C VAL A 197 -34.83 9.45 -8.05
N SER A 198 -35.42 9.89 -6.93
CA SER A 198 -35.96 11.25 -6.83
C SER A 198 -34.85 12.32 -6.95
N LYS A 199 -35.17 13.45 -7.60
CA LYS A 199 -34.24 14.60 -7.76
C LYS A 199 -33.60 15.08 -6.44
N PRO A 200 -34.34 15.26 -5.32
CA PRO A 200 -33.72 15.70 -4.07
C PRO A 200 -32.71 14.69 -3.53
N THR A 201 -32.96 13.38 -3.69
CA THR A 201 -32.03 12.36 -3.21
C THR A 201 -30.74 12.29 -4.03
N VAL A 202 -30.82 12.53 -5.35
CA VAL A 202 -29.63 12.63 -6.21
C VAL A 202 -28.72 13.78 -5.73
N LEU A 203 -29.30 14.94 -5.41
CA LEU A 203 -28.54 16.09 -4.90
C LEU A 203 -27.86 15.78 -3.56
N SER A 204 -28.57 15.12 -2.63
CA SER A 204 -27.99 14.72 -1.33
C SER A 204 -26.82 13.74 -1.50
N LEU A 205 -26.92 12.77 -2.41
CA LEU A 205 -25.84 11.80 -2.67
C LEU A 205 -24.59 12.47 -3.25
N PHE A 206 -24.75 13.43 -4.16
CA PHE A 206 -23.64 14.23 -4.67
C PHE A 206 -22.96 15.05 -3.58
N LEU A 207 -23.75 15.63 -2.66
CA LEU A 207 -23.23 16.40 -1.54
C LEU A 207 -22.41 15.53 -0.57
N ILE A 208 -22.91 14.32 -0.26
CA ILE A 208 -22.20 13.34 0.58
C ILE A 208 -20.89 12.90 -0.07
N GLN A 209 -20.90 12.62 -1.38
CA GLN A 209 -19.67 12.29 -2.11
C GLN A 209 -18.68 13.46 -2.09
N ALA A 210 -19.12 14.70 -2.29
CA ALA A 210 -18.26 15.86 -2.23
C ALA A 210 -17.64 16.04 -0.83
N VAL A 211 -18.43 15.90 0.24
CA VAL A 211 -17.94 15.96 1.62
C VAL A 211 -16.95 14.82 1.91
N ALA A 212 -17.23 13.60 1.47
CA ALA A 212 -16.32 12.47 1.65
C ALA A 212 -14.98 12.68 0.93
N VAL A 213 -15.00 13.24 -0.29
CA VAL A 213 -13.77 13.62 -1.02
C VAL A 213 -13.01 14.71 -0.27
N VAL A 214 -13.69 15.72 0.27
CA VAL A 214 -13.07 16.79 1.07
C VAL A 214 -12.48 16.25 2.38
N LEU A 215 -13.16 15.33 3.06
CA LEU A 215 -12.66 14.69 4.28
C LEU A 215 -11.48 13.76 4.00
N LEU A 216 -11.54 12.96 2.93
CA LEU A 216 -10.42 12.13 2.48
C LEU A 216 -9.23 12.99 2.06
N TYR A 217 -9.48 14.09 1.35
CA TYR A 217 -8.44 15.06 1.01
C TYR A 217 -7.87 15.73 2.25
N GLY A 218 -8.69 16.11 3.25
CA GLY A 218 -8.22 16.68 4.50
C GLY A 218 -7.45 15.68 5.38
N TRP A 219 -7.79 14.38 5.29
CA TRP A 219 -7.08 13.31 6.00
C TRP A 219 -5.76 12.96 5.29
N TYR A 220 -5.76 12.95 3.95
CA TYR A 220 -4.59 12.75 3.10
C TYR A 220 -3.64 13.97 3.11
N SER A 221 -4.21 15.16 3.27
CA SER A 221 -3.50 16.45 3.36
C SER A 221 -3.30 16.89 4.81
N ARG A 222 -3.41 15.97 5.79
CA ARG A 222 -2.86 16.26 7.13
C ARG A 222 -1.41 16.65 6.92
N PRO A 223 -1.04 17.91 7.16
CA PRO A 223 0.36 18.29 7.09
C PRO A 223 1.09 17.44 8.14
N PRO A 224 2.34 17.00 7.88
CA PRO A 224 3.20 16.61 8.99
C PRO A 224 3.14 17.76 10.00
N SER A 225 3.03 17.40 11.29
CA SER A 225 3.01 18.32 12.44
C SER A 225 3.68 19.65 12.11
N GLN A 226 2.90 20.73 12.05
CA GLN A 226 3.38 22.10 11.89
C GLN A 226 4.21 22.49 13.11
N ASN A 227 5.47 22.06 13.10
CA ASN A 227 6.59 22.62 13.85
C ASN A 227 7.86 22.50 13.02
N THR A 228 7.76 22.68 11.71
CA THR A 228 8.90 22.98 10.86
C THR A 228 8.52 24.21 10.05
N SER A 229 8.89 25.37 10.58
CA SER A 229 9.27 26.50 9.75
C SER A 229 10.05 26.00 8.53
N PRO A 230 9.84 26.53 7.31
CA PRO A 230 10.71 26.22 6.18
C PRO A 230 12.13 26.64 6.55
N SER A 231 12.94 25.69 7.04
CA SER A 231 14.33 25.95 7.31
C SER A 231 15.01 26.19 5.97
N GLN A 232 15.83 27.23 5.95
CA GLN A 232 16.80 27.51 4.91
C GLN A 232 17.57 26.22 4.52
N GLY A 233 17.28 25.63 3.35
CA GLY A 233 18.04 24.52 2.78
C GLY A 233 17.87 23.13 3.44
N LYS A 234 18.31 22.08 2.74
CA LYS A 234 18.41 20.69 3.25
C LYS A 234 19.75 20.48 3.96
N VAL A 235 19.76 19.62 4.98
CA VAL A 235 21.01 19.12 5.58
C VAL A 235 21.44 17.85 4.84
N HIS A 236 22.72 17.78 4.46
CA HIS A 236 23.29 16.66 3.73
C HIS A 236 24.27 15.94 4.65
N VAL A 237 24.11 14.64 4.81
CA VAL A 237 24.95 13.85 5.73
C VAL A 237 25.63 12.74 4.96
N LEU A 238 26.97 12.69 5.05
CA LEU A 238 27.75 11.56 4.57
C LEU A 238 28.15 10.68 5.76
N LEU A 239 27.61 9.46 5.81
CA LEU A 239 28.07 8.42 6.73
C LEU A 239 29.28 7.74 6.11
N LEU A 240 30.46 8.26 6.43
CA LEU A 240 31.74 7.79 5.93
C LEU A 240 32.25 6.63 6.78
N SER A 241 32.78 5.58 6.17
CA SER A 241 33.33 4.41 6.87
C SER A 241 34.24 3.61 5.93
N SER A 242 34.87 2.55 6.43
CA SER A 242 35.37 1.44 5.61
C SER A 242 34.39 0.25 5.64
N TRP A 243 34.55 -0.73 4.74
CA TRP A 243 33.77 -1.98 4.80
C TRP A 243 33.93 -2.67 6.15
N ARG A 244 32.83 -3.27 6.63
CA ARG A 244 32.77 -4.09 7.86
C ARG A 244 32.99 -3.33 9.18
N SER A 245 32.96 -1.99 9.16
CA SER A 245 33.05 -1.18 10.39
C SER A 245 31.74 -1.05 11.18
N GLY A 246 30.65 -1.68 10.74
CA GLY A 246 29.32 -1.54 11.38
C GLY A 246 28.44 -0.43 10.79
N SER A 247 28.89 0.23 9.72
CA SER A 247 28.16 1.34 9.09
C SER A 247 26.78 0.97 8.56
N SER A 248 26.49 -0.30 8.27
CA SER A 248 25.13 -0.73 7.89
C SER A 248 24.11 -0.54 9.02
N PHE A 249 24.51 -0.75 10.28
CA PHE A 249 23.66 -0.46 11.44
C PHE A 249 23.45 1.05 11.56
N LEU A 250 24.54 1.83 11.52
CA LEU A 250 24.47 3.29 11.57
C LEU A 250 23.60 3.87 10.45
N GLY A 251 23.72 3.35 9.23
CA GLY A 251 22.87 3.73 8.11
C GLY A 251 21.39 3.45 8.37
N GLN A 252 21.06 2.33 9.02
CA GLN A 252 19.68 2.03 9.40
C GLN A 252 19.15 2.96 10.50
N VAL A 253 19.98 3.34 11.46
CA VAL A 253 19.62 4.34 12.47
C VAL A 253 19.15 5.63 11.81
N PHE A 254 19.88 6.16 10.81
CA PHE A 254 19.43 7.34 10.07
C PHE A 254 18.23 7.06 9.15
N ASN A 255 18.24 5.93 8.46
CA ASN A 255 17.20 5.57 7.50
C ASN A 255 15.79 5.50 8.10
N GLN A 256 15.67 5.01 9.34
CA GLN A 256 14.37 4.86 9.99
C GLN A 256 13.79 6.18 10.52
N HIS A 257 14.55 7.28 10.49
CA HIS A 257 14.07 8.59 10.93
C HIS A 257 13.05 9.18 9.93
N PRO A 258 11.91 9.76 10.39
CA PRO A 258 10.83 10.27 9.52
C PRO A 258 11.27 11.36 8.53
N ASP A 259 12.28 12.13 8.87
CA ASP A 259 12.77 13.28 8.08
C ASP A 259 13.98 13.00 7.17
N VAL A 260 14.41 11.74 7.08
CA VAL A 260 15.60 11.34 6.32
C VAL A 260 15.25 10.62 5.03
N PHE A 261 15.78 11.13 3.92
CA PHE A 261 15.98 10.35 2.69
C PHE A 261 17.34 9.68 2.73
N TYR A 262 17.38 8.35 2.78
CA TYR A 262 18.61 7.57 2.89
C TYR A 262 18.91 6.75 1.65
N LEU A 263 20.16 6.72 1.19
CA LEU A 263 20.64 5.72 0.23
C LEU A 263 21.93 5.05 0.73
N MET A 264 21.99 3.74 0.51
CA MET A 264 23.15 2.93 0.89
C MET A 264 24.09 2.79 -0.29
N GLU A 265 25.29 3.36 -0.17
CA GLU A 265 26.41 3.23 -1.12
C GLU A 265 26.02 3.52 -2.59
N PRO A 266 25.38 4.65 -2.91
CA PRO A 266 25.08 5.02 -4.30
C PRO A 266 26.33 5.03 -5.21
N GLY A 267 27.50 5.34 -4.66
CA GLY A 267 28.78 5.25 -5.37
C GLY A 267 29.14 3.85 -5.86
N TRP A 268 28.53 2.79 -5.33
CA TRP A 268 28.75 1.41 -5.77
C TRP A 268 28.60 1.24 -7.29
N HIS A 269 27.63 1.94 -7.90
CA HIS A 269 27.37 1.86 -9.35
C HIS A 269 28.55 2.36 -10.19
N VAL A 270 29.22 3.43 -9.76
CA VAL A 270 30.44 3.91 -10.45
C VAL A 270 31.55 2.87 -10.37
N TRP A 271 31.72 2.28 -9.18
CA TRP A 271 32.75 1.28 -8.91
C TRP A 271 32.54 -0.03 -9.64
N THR A 272 31.28 -0.38 -9.91
CA THR A 272 30.97 -1.65 -10.53
C THR A 272 30.89 -1.59 -12.05
N SER A 273 30.53 -0.44 -12.61
CA SER A 273 30.37 -0.27 -14.06
C SER A 273 31.67 -0.01 -14.82
N ILE A 274 32.73 0.47 -14.15
CA ILE A 274 34.03 0.71 -14.79
C ILE A 274 35.00 -0.44 -14.48
N HIS A 275 35.34 -1.23 -15.50
CA HIS A 275 36.25 -2.37 -15.36
C HIS A 275 37.71 -1.93 -15.16
N GLN A 276 38.44 -2.67 -14.31
CA GLN A 276 39.88 -2.50 -14.03
C GLN A 276 40.32 -1.10 -13.53
N ALA A 277 39.38 -0.29 -13.04
CA ALA A 277 39.72 1.00 -12.42
C ALA A 277 40.12 0.84 -10.95
N GLY A 278 41.11 1.62 -10.50
CA GLY A 278 41.51 1.74 -9.10
C GLY A 278 40.64 2.75 -8.33
N ALA A 279 40.70 2.70 -7.00
CA ALA A 279 39.98 3.61 -6.12
C ALA A 279 40.30 5.09 -6.44
N ARG A 280 41.58 5.38 -6.70
CA ARG A 280 42.07 6.74 -6.95
C ARG A 280 41.56 7.36 -8.26
N SER A 281 41.29 6.56 -9.29
CA SER A 281 40.75 7.08 -10.55
C SER A 281 39.23 7.28 -10.48
N LEU A 282 38.52 6.46 -9.70
CA LEU A 282 37.06 6.51 -9.57
C LEU A 282 36.54 7.63 -8.67
N ARG A 283 37.34 8.09 -7.71
CA ARG A 283 36.89 9.05 -6.66
C ARG A 283 36.21 10.32 -7.19
N MET A 284 36.62 10.84 -8.35
CA MET A 284 36.02 12.07 -8.91
C MET A 284 34.61 11.79 -9.45
N ALA A 285 34.44 10.71 -10.21
CA ALA A 285 33.13 10.30 -10.70
C ALA A 285 32.16 9.94 -9.55
N VAL A 286 32.68 9.31 -8.50
CA VAL A 286 31.89 8.99 -7.29
C VAL A 286 31.47 10.27 -6.56
N ARG A 287 32.37 11.24 -6.41
CA ARG A 287 32.06 12.56 -5.84
C ARG A 287 30.96 13.26 -6.63
N ASP A 288 31.06 13.27 -7.96
CA ASP A 288 30.10 13.96 -8.81
C ASP A 288 28.72 13.29 -8.78
N LEU A 289 28.67 11.95 -8.76
CA LEU A 289 27.44 11.20 -8.54
C LEU A 289 26.80 11.53 -7.18
N ILE A 290 27.58 11.53 -6.11
CA ILE A 290 27.10 11.84 -4.77
C ILE A 290 26.58 13.27 -4.67
N ARG A 291 27.25 14.23 -5.34
CA ARG A 291 26.78 15.61 -5.42
C ARG A 291 25.37 15.70 -6.00
N SER A 292 25.14 15.07 -7.15
CA SER A 292 23.83 15.05 -7.81
C SER A 292 22.77 14.37 -6.93
N VAL A 293 23.11 13.23 -6.31
CA VAL A 293 22.19 12.52 -5.40
C VAL A 293 21.83 13.37 -4.18
N PHE A 294 22.79 14.10 -3.58
CA PHE A 294 22.51 15.04 -2.49
C PHE A 294 21.53 16.14 -2.91
N GLN A 295 21.59 16.58 -4.17
CA GLN A 295 20.67 17.56 -4.75
C GLN A 295 19.35 16.93 -5.23
N CYS A 296 19.11 15.66 -4.93
CA CYS A 296 17.94 14.90 -5.39
C CYS A 296 17.82 14.82 -6.93
N ASP A 297 18.95 14.85 -7.63
CA ASP A 297 19.05 14.55 -9.06
C ASP A 297 19.55 13.11 -9.24
N MET A 298 18.61 12.21 -9.54
CA MET A 298 18.91 10.78 -9.72
C MET A 298 19.20 10.45 -11.18
N SER A 299 19.09 11.42 -12.10
CA SER A 299 19.42 11.22 -13.52
C SER A 299 20.89 10.85 -13.71
N VAL A 300 21.78 11.27 -12.81
CA VAL A 300 23.20 10.89 -12.80
C VAL A 300 23.41 9.37 -12.78
N MET A 301 22.46 8.62 -12.22
CA MET A 301 22.51 7.16 -12.16
C MET A 301 22.33 6.49 -13.53
N ASP A 302 21.75 7.20 -14.50
CA ASP A 302 21.47 6.66 -15.84
C ASP A 302 22.74 6.23 -16.59
N ALA A 303 23.89 6.83 -16.25
CA ALA A 303 25.19 6.50 -16.80
C ALA A 303 25.78 5.18 -16.27
N TYR A 304 25.29 4.69 -15.12
CA TYR A 304 25.89 3.56 -14.42
C TYR A 304 24.93 2.38 -14.18
N MET A 305 23.62 2.57 -14.34
CA MET A 305 22.61 1.53 -14.14
C MET A 305 22.18 0.85 -15.45
N PRO A 306 21.94 -0.49 -15.42
CA PRO A 306 21.45 -1.22 -16.59
C PRO A 306 20.00 -0.86 -16.94
N GLN A 307 19.61 -1.09 -18.19
CA GLN A 307 18.22 -1.02 -18.65
C GLN A 307 17.52 -2.39 -18.47
N PRO A 308 16.21 -2.44 -18.14
CA PRO A 308 15.35 -1.31 -17.80
C PRO A 308 15.67 -0.75 -16.42
N ARG A 309 15.68 0.58 -16.29
CA ARG A 309 16.00 1.24 -15.02
C ARG A 309 14.80 1.22 -14.08
N ASN A 310 14.82 0.33 -13.11
CA ASN A 310 13.89 0.28 -12.00
C ASN A 310 14.54 0.80 -10.72
N VAL A 311 13.71 1.21 -9.75
CA VAL A 311 14.18 1.52 -8.39
C VAL A 311 14.94 0.32 -7.82
N SER A 312 14.52 -0.91 -8.13
CA SER A 312 15.20 -2.13 -7.67
C SER A 312 16.63 -2.31 -8.14
N ASN A 313 17.04 -1.59 -9.17
CA ASN A 313 18.42 -1.61 -9.65
C ASN A 313 19.34 -0.71 -8.82
N LEU A 314 18.82 0.19 -7.97
CA LEU A 314 19.67 0.93 -7.03
C LEU A 314 20.29 -0.06 -6.03
N PHE A 315 21.58 0.10 -5.72
CA PHE A 315 22.26 -0.78 -4.79
C PHE A 315 21.57 -0.71 -3.43
N MET A 316 21.15 -1.88 -2.91
CA MET A 316 20.49 -1.98 -1.60
C MET A 316 19.23 -1.09 -1.45
N TRP A 317 18.53 -0.78 -2.55
CA TRP A 317 17.39 0.15 -2.58
C TRP A 317 16.33 -0.10 -1.50
N SER A 318 15.98 -1.35 -1.23
CA SER A 318 14.92 -1.74 -0.29
C SER A 318 15.26 -1.46 1.16
N HIS A 319 16.52 -1.13 1.45
CA HIS A 319 16.92 -0.63 2.77
C HIS A 319 16.47 0.81 2.98
N SER A 320 16.14 1.56 1.94
CA SER A 320 15.71 2.95 2.05
C SER A 320 14.23 3.03 2.41
N ARG A 321 13.93 3.44 3.64
CA ARG A 321 12.54 3.67 4.10
C ARG A 321 11.85 4.67 3.17
N ALA A 322 12.55 5.72 2.77
CA ALA A 322 12.02 6.75 1.88
C ALA A 322 11.61 6.22 0.50
N LEU A 323 12.24 5.15 0.01
CA LEU A 323 11.82 4.46 -1.23
C LEU A 323 10.63 3.51 -1.00
N CYS A 324 10.32 3.18 0.25
CA CYS A 324 9.17 2.39 0.67
C CYS A 324 7.99 3.26 1.14
N SER A 325 8.15 4.57 1.15
CA SER A 325 7.18 5.56 1.65
C SER A 325 6.71 6.53 0.57
N PRO A 326 5.52 7.16 0.72
CA PRO A 326 5.02 8.11 -0.26
C PRO A 326 5.94 9.33 -0.42
N PRO A 327 6.15 9.82 -1.67
CA PRO A 327 5.50 9.42 -2.92
C PRO A 327 6.17 8.27 -3.69
N ALA A 328 7.29 7.71 -3.20
CA ALA A 328 8.01 6.66 -3.91
C ALA A 328 7.25 5.32 -3.93
N CYS A 329 6.65 4.96 -2.80
CA CYS A 329 5.82 3.76 -2.65
C CYS A 329 4.80 3.96 -1.53
N PHE A 330 3.58 3.44 -1.66
CA PHE A 330 2.52 3.60 -0.66
C PHE A 330 2.49 2.50 0.41
N LEU A 331 3.64 1.89 0.73
CA LEU A 331 3.71 0.74 1.63
C LEU A 331 3.85 1.13 3.12
N THR A 332 4.75 2.06 3.44
CA THR A 332 5.08 2.41 4.84
C THR A 332 4.88 3.91 5.07
N ALA A 333 4.14 4.27 6.13
CA ALA A 333 3.97 5.68 6.50
C ALA A 333 5.31 6.31 6.96
N ARG A 334 5.37 7.64 7.03
CA ARG A 334 6.67 8.30 7.27
C ARG A 334 7.19 8.13 8.69
N ASP A 335 6.30 8.00 9.64
CA ASP A 335 6.52 7.84 11.07
C ASP A 335 6.69 6.37 11.49
N GLU A 336 6.50 5.44 10.56
CA GLU A 336 6.63 4.01 10.80
C GLU A 336 8.02 3.47 10.43
N ILE A 337 8.42 2.40 11.13
CA ILE A 337 9.63 1.65 10.83
C ILE A 337 9.40 0.75 9.60
N SER A 338 10.21 0.92 8.58
CA SER A 338 10.14 0.10 7.36
C SER A 338 10.64 -1.32 7.57
N LYS A 339 10.01 -2.25 6.85
CA LYS A 339 10.44 -3.64 6.73
C LYS A 339 10.99 -3.90 5.33
N GLU A 340 12.29 -4.19 5.27
CA GLU A 340 13.02 -4.43 4.01
C GLU A 340 12.35 -5.48 3.11
N GLN A 341 11.86 -6.57 3.70
CA GLN A 341 11.29 -7.69 2.94
C GLN A 341 9.97 -7.34 2.24
N GLU A 342 9.10 -6.58 2.91
CA GLU A 342 7.84 -6.10 2.34
C GLU A 342 8.12 -5.07 1.24
N CYS A 343 9.09 -4.18 1.47
CA CYS A 343 9.51 -3.19 0.48
C CYS A 343 10.02 -3.83 -0.81
N LYS A 344 10.86 -4.88 -0.70
CA LYS A 344 11.32 -5.66 -1.87
C LYS A 344 10.19 -6.24 -2.72
N GLN A 345 9.08 -6.61 -2.09
CA GLN A 345 7.96 -7.29 -2.75
C GLN A 345 7.00 -6.31 -3.42
N HIS A 346 6.85 -5.10 -2.87
CA HIS A 346 5.75 -4.20 -3.24
C HIS A 346 6.19 -2.86 -3.83
N CYS A 347 7.46 -2.47 -3.71
CA CYS A 347 7.90 -1.11 -4.03
C CYS A 347 8.85 -1.01 -5.24
N ASP A 348 8.96 -2.05 -6.08
CA ASP A 348 9.72 -1.91 -7.33
C ASP A 348 8.92 -1.13 -8.37
N THR A 349 9.46 0.00 -8.81
CA THR A 349 8.82 0.89 -9.78
C THR A 349 9.80 1.24 -10.90
N ARG A 350 9.29 1.43 -12.11
CA ARG A 350 10.09 1.84 -13.26
C ARG A 350 10.52 3.31 -13.16
N GLY A 351 11.80 3.56 -13.39
CA GLY A 351 12.43 4.88 -13.34
C GLY A 351 12.67 5.39 -11.92
N LEU A 352 13.39 6.51 -11.81
CA LEU A 352 13.78 7.11 -10.52
C LEU A 352 13.06 8.42 -10.19
N LYS A 353 12.09 8.85 -11.02
CA LYS A 353 11.39 10.14 -10.84
C LYS A 353 10.64 10.23 -9.50
N LEU A 354 10.00 9.15 -9.06
CA LEU A 354 9.32 9.13 -7.76
C LEU A 354 10.30 9.10 -6.59
N ALA A 355 11.48 8.48 -6.76
CA ALA A 355 12.57 8.55 -5.79
C ALA A 355 13.11 9.98 -5.65
N GLU A 356 13.28 10.71 -6.76
CA GLU A 356 13.64 12.13 -6.74
C GLU A 356 12.57 12.98 -6.06
N ALA A 357 11.30 12.76 -6.40
CA ALA A 357 10.18 13.45 -5.77
C ALA A 357 10.19 13.20 -4.25
N ALA A 358 10.39 11.95 -3.83
CA ALA A 358 10.54 11.61 -2.42
C ALA A 358 11.72 12.36 -1.78
N CYS A 359 12.93 12.27 -2.34
CA CYS A 359 14.12 12.98 -1.84
C CYS A 359 13.87 14.48 -1.62
N ARG A 360 13.16 15.14 -2.53
CA ARG A 360 12.84 16.57 -2.43
C ARG A 360 11.94 16.91 -1.24
N THR A 361 11.15 15.97 -0.74
CA THR A 361 10.24 16.19 0.40
C THR A 361 10.85 15.97 1.80
N TYR A 362 12.05 15.42 1.92
CA TYR A 362 12.73 15.19 3.22
C TYR A 362 13.64 16.36 3.57
N SER A 363 13.79 16.71 4.86
CA SER A 363 14.70 17.79 5.27
C SER A 363 16.18 17.35 5.25
N HIS A 364 16.43 16.05 5.37
CA HIS A 364 17.78 15.47 5.41
C HIS A 364 18.00 14.49 4.25
N VAL A 365 19.16 14.58 3.59
CA VAL A 365 19.62 13.58 2.62
C VAL A 365 20.87 12.91 3.19
N VAL A 366 20.77 11.63 3.49
CA VAL A 366 21.82 10.85 4.17
C VAL A 366 22.34 9.76 3.23
N LEU A 367 23.61 9.82 2.90
CA LEU A 367 24.26 8.84 2.04
C LEU A 367 25.32 8.09 2.85
N LYS A 368 25.29 6.76 2.81
CA LYS A 368 26.35 5.94 3.40
C LYS A 368 27.37 5.58 2.34
N GLU A 369 28.65 5.88 2.58
CA GLU A 369 29.72 5.51 1.67
C GLU A 369 30.88 4.83 2.38
N VAL A 370 31.42 3.81 1.72
CA VAL A 370 32.53 3.00 2.25
C VAL A 370 33.81 3.07 1.42
N ARG A 371 33.80 3.91 0.38
CA ARG A 371 34.78 3.91 -0.71
C ARG A 371 35.54 5.23 -0.89
N PHE A 372 35.51 6.10 0.10
CA PHE A 372 36.39 7.25 0.20
C PHE A 372 37.49 6.96 1.22
N PHE A 373 38.73 7.15 0.82
CA PHE A 373 39.92 6.84 1.63
C PHE A 373 40.68 8.08 2.10
N GLU A 374 40.13 9.25 1.80
CA GLU A 374 40.71 10.57 2.03
C GLU A 374 39.58 11.63 1.94
N LEU A 375 39.80 12.82 2.52
CA LEU A 375 38.78 13.88 2.58
C LEU A 375 38.91 14.91 1.46
N GLU A 376 40.10 15.05 0.89
CA GLU A 376 40.46 15.97 -0.18
C GLU A 376 39.55 15.84 -1.42
N SER A 377 39.14 14.63 -1.78
CA SER A 377 38.17 14.37 -2.84
C SER A 377 36.77 14.87 -2.52
N LEU A 378 36.42 15.02 -1.25
CA LEU A 378 35.13 15.55 -0.78
C LEU A 378 35.16 17.08 -0.59
N TYR A 379 36.34 17.69 -0.63
CA TYR A 379 36.47 19.14 -0.44
C TYR A 379 35.61 20.00 -1.38
N PRO A 380 35.44 19.66 -2.68
CA PRO A 380 34.53 20.41 -3.54
C PRO A 380 33.09 20.38 -3.04
N LEU A 381 32.63 19.26 -2.46
CA LEU A 381 31.29 19.14 -1.90
C LEU A 381 31.14 19.95 -0.62
N LEU A 382 32.16 19.91 0.25
CA LEU A 382 32.17 20.72 1.47
C LEU A 382 32.21 22.22 1.15
N ARG A 383 32.85 22.65 0.06
CA ARG A 383 32.89 24.06 -0.34
C ARG A 383 31.69 24.50 -1.18
N ASP A 384 30.83 23.59 -1.60
CA ASP A 384 29.66 23.91 -2.41
C ASP A 384 28.62 24.63 -1.54
N PRO A 385 28.27 25.90 -1.82
CA PRO A 385 27.32 26.65 -1.01
C PRO A 385 25.89 26.11 -1.12
N THR A 386 25.60 25.24 -2.09
CA THR A 386 24.30 24.58 -2.21
C THR A 386 24.14 23.38 -1.29
N LEU A 387 25.22 22.94 -0.62
CA LEU A 387 25.24 21.77 0.25
C LEU A 387 25.61 22.14 1.69
N ASP A 388 24.68 22.02 2.63
CA ASP A 388 25.02 21.88 4.06
C ASP A 388 25.52 20.47 4.35
N LEU A 389 26.72 20.14 3.88
CA LEU A 389 27.32 18.81 4.03
C LEU A 389 28.01 18.65 5.39
N ARG A 390 27.59 17.64 6.15
CA ARG A 390 28.20 17.16 7.39
C ARG A 390 28.66 15.71 7.23
N ILE A 391 29.80 15.35 7.82
CA ILE A 391 30.39 14.02 7.71
C ILE A 391 30.40 13.36 9.09
N ILE A 392 29.78 12.18 9.20
CA ILE A 392 29.94 11.29 10.34
C ILE A 392 30.86 10.16 9.90
N HIS A 393 32.07 10.12 10.45
CA HIS A 393 33.07 9.11 10.12
C HIS A 393 33.12 8.00 11.18
N LEU A 394 32.65 6.82 10.80
CA LEU A 394 32.66 5.63 11.65
C LEU A 394 33.96 4.83 11.46
N VAL A 395 34.74 4.72 12.55
CA VAL A 395 35.95 3.89 12.62
C VAL A 395 35.69 2.66 13.50
N ARG A 396 36.44 1.57 13.29
CA ARG A 396 36.31 0.32 14.04
C ARG A 396 37.66 -0.33 14.27
N ASP A 397 37.80 -1.11 15.34
CA ASP A 397 39.00 -1.89 15.63
C ASP A 397 39.41 -2.76 14.40
N PRO A 398 40.63 -2.62 13.87
CA PRO A 398 41.07 -3.36 12.69
C PRO A 398 41.07 -4.88 12.89
N ARG A 399 41.19 -5.37 14.12
CA ARG A 399 41.09 -6.81 14.46
C ARG A 399 39.67 -7.31 14.23
N ALA A 400 38.67 -6.52 14.62
CA ALA A 400 37.26 -6.80 14.35
C ALA A 400 36.93 -6.70 12.85
N VAL A 401 37.51 -5.70 12.16
CA VAL A 401 37.34 -5.52 10.71
C VAL A 401 37.89 -6.72 9.94
N LEU A 402 39.12 -7.17 10.19
CA LEU A 402 39.70 -8.31 9.47
C LEU A 402 38.88 -9.59 9.68
N ARG A 403 38.54 -9.92 10.94
CA ARG A 403 37.69 -11.08 11.27
C ARG A 403 36.38 -11.05 10.46
N SER A 404 35.74 -9.88 10.42
CA SER A 404 34.48 -9.68 9.71
C SER A 404 34.64 -9.77 8.18
N ARG A 405 35.78 -9.35 7.63
CA ARG A 405 36.12 -9.52 6.20
C ARG A 405 36.37 -10.98 5.85
N GLU A 406 37.05 -11.76 6.69
CA GLU A 406 37.30 -13.20 6.45
C GLU A 406 35.98 -14.00 6.31
N GLN A 407 34.90 -13.56 6.97
CA GLN A 407 33.58 -14.16 6.82
C GLN A 407 32.86 -13.78 5.51
N SER A 408 33.37 -12.80 4.77
CA SER A 408 32.72 -12.20 3.60
C SER A 408 33.65 -12.09 2.39
N VAL A 409 34.76 -12.84 2.35
CA VAL A 409 35.80 -12.74 1.31
C VAL A 409 35.22 -12.79 -0.10
N LYS A 410 34.32 -13.75 -0.38
CA LYS A 410 33.71 -13.91 -1.72
C LYS A 410 32.98 -12.65 -2.20
N ALA A 411 32.31 -11.94 -1.30
CA ALA A 411 31.57 -10.73 -1.64
C ALA A 411 32.47 -9.50 -1.80
N LEU A 412 33.70 -9.54 -1.27
CA LEU A 412 34.63 -8.41 -1.22
C LEU A 412 35.81 -8.55 -2.20
N VAL A 413 35.80 -9.54 -3.10
CA VAL A 413 36.88 -9.76 -4.08
C VAL A 413 37.11 -8.51 -4.93
N LYS A 414 36.02 -7.97 -5.51
CA LYS A 414 36.08 -6.77 -6.36
C LYS A 414 36.52 -5.54 -5.57
N ASP A 415 35.93 -5.31 -4.39
CA ASP A 415 36.33 -4.19 -3.54
C ASP A 415 37.82 -4.28 -3.15
N SER A 416 38.31 -5.48 -2.82
CA SER A 416 39.72 -5.70 -2.47
C SER A 416 40.65 -5.42 -3.64
N ALA A 417 40.29 -5.84 -4.85
CA ALA A 417 41.07 -5.54 -6.05
C ALA A 417 41.14 -4.03 -6.32
N ILE A 418 40.03 -3.31 -6.16
CA ILE A 418 39.99 -1.86 -6.43
C ILE A 418 40.77 -1.08 -5.35
N VAL A 419 40.64 -1.46 -4.07
CA VAL A 419 41.41 -0.87 -2.96
C VAL A 419 42.92 -1.03 -3.18
N LEU A 420 43.34 -2.19 -3.68
CA LEU A 420 44.73 -2.47 -4.01
C LEU A 420 45.13 -1.97 -5.41
N GLU A 421 44.30 -1.16 -6.06
CA GLU A 421 44.59 -0.57 -7.38
C GLU A 421 44.95 -1.63 -8.44
N HIS A 422 44.31 -2.81 -8.34
CA HIS A 422 44.56 -4.02 -9.15
C HIS A 422 46.02 -4.48 -9.13
N ALA A 423 46.78 -4.15 -8.09
CA ALA A 423 48.14 -4.63 -7.91
C ALA A 423 48.20 -6.16 -7.81
N ASN A 424 49.23 -6.76 -8.41
CA ASN A 424 49.46 -8.20 -8.36
C ASN A 424 50.03 -8.61 -7.00
N VAL A 425 49.14 -8.88 -6.05
CA VAL A 425 49.48 -9.23 -4.66
C VAL A 425 49.26 -10.74 -4.43
N PRO A 426 50.21 -11.45 -3.78
CA PRO A 426 50.01 -12.85 -3.40
C PRO A 426 48.75 -13.04 -2.54
N GLU A 427 47.95 -14.07 -2.85
CA GLU A 427 46.64 -14.30 -2.22
C GLU A 427 46.69 -14.31 -0.68
N LYS A 428 47.75 -14.90 -0.11
CA LYS A 428 47.97 -14.98 1.35
C LYS A 428 48.14 -13.60 2.03
N ASP A 429 48.60 -12.60 1.29
CA ASP A 429 48.92 -11.27 1.80
C ASP A 429 47.84 -10.23 1.44
N LYS A 430 46.96 -10.52 0.49
CA LYS A 430 45.89 -9.61 0.04
C LYS A 430 45.06 -9.05 1.19
N SER A 431 44.60 -9.90 2.10
CA SER A 431 43.76 -9.46 3.23
C SER A 431 44.48 -8.47 4.16
N TYR A 432 45.78 -8.65 4.38
CA TYR A 432 46.59 -7.77 5.22
C TYR A 432 46.95 -6.47 4.50
N GLN A 433 47.25 -6.52 3.20
CA GLN A 433 47.50 -5.30 2.42
C GLN A 433 46.24 -4.44 2.29
N VAL A 434 45.07 -5.04 2.08
CA VAL A 434 43.79 -4.30 2.11
C VAL A 434 43.56 -3.67 3.48
N LEU A 435 43.82 -4.41 4.56
CA LEU A 435 43.69 -3.89 5.91
C LEU A 435 44.67 -2.73 6.15
N GLN A 436 45.89 -2.83 5.64
CA GLN A 436 46.90 -1.77 5.71
C GLN A 436 46.41 -0.49 5.04
N GLU A 437 45.83 -0.57 3.84
CA GLU A 437 45.26 0.58 3.15
C GLU A 437 44.06 1.19 3.89
N ILE A 438 43.20 0.36 4.49
CA ILE A 438 42.11 0.84 5.35
C ILE A 438 42.67 1.58 6.57
N CYS A 439 43.69 1.05 7.23
CA CYS A 439 44.32 1.68 8.39
C CYS A 439 45.03 3.00 8.01
N ARG A 440 45.74 3.02 6.87
CA ARG A 440 46.36 4.24 6.31
C ARG A 440 45.33 5.31 6.00
N SER A 441 44.21 4.94 5.39
CA SER A 441 43.08 5.82 5.14
C SER A 441 42.57 6.47 6.43
N HIS A 442 42.33 5.67 7.48
CA HIS A 442 41.86 6.20 8.76
C HIS A 442 42.84 7.17 9.40
N VAL A 443 44.15 6.88 9.33
CA VAL A 443 45.20 7.79 9.81
C VAL A 443 45.16 9.11 9.03
N ARG A 444 45.15 9.06 7.70
CA ARG A 444 45.12 10.26 6.86
C ARG A 444 43.89 11.13 7.13
N ILE A 445 42.71 10.52 7.21
CA ILE A 445 41.46 11.23 7.51
C ILE A 445 41.52 11.84 8.91
N TYR A 446 42.03 11.11 9.90
CA TYR A 446 42.19 11.62 11.26
C TYR A 446 43.13 12.83 11.29
N GLU A 447 44.32 12.73 10.70
CA GLU A 447 45.30 13.82 10.70
C GLU A 447 44.71 15.09 10.06
N THR A 448 44.00 14.91 8.94
CA THR A 448 43.34 16.00 8.22
C THR A 448 42.19 16.59 9.03
N ALA A 449 41.33 15.77 9.61
CA ALA A 449 40.09 16.25 10.24
C ALA A 449 40.24 16.69 11.70
N MET A 450 41.19 16.10 12.42
CA MET A 450 41.34 16.29 13.87
C MET A 450 42.58 17.12 14.21
N LEU A 451 43.70 16.94 13.51
CA LEU A 451 44.94 17.65 13.83
C LEU A 451 45.10 18.94 13.04
N LYS A 452 44.72 18.94 11.75
CA LYS A 452 44.86 20.10 10.85
C LYS A 452 43.57 20.38 10.06
N PRO A 453 42.42 20.58 10.74
CA PRO A 453 41.14 20.78 10.06
C PRO A 453 41.17 22.04 9.20
N PRO A 454 40.90 21.94 7.88
CA PRO A 454 40.63 23.11 7.07
C PRO A 454 39.43 23.89 7.61
N ASP A 455 39.39 25.20 7.43
CA ASP A 455 38.34 26.05 8.00
C ASP A 455 36.92 25.63 7.58
N PHE A 456 36.76 25.24 6.31
CA PHE A 456 35.48 24.76 5.82
C PHE A 456 35.03 23.46 6.51
N LEU A 457 35.93 22.61 7.02
CA LEU A 457 35.55 21.35 7.67
C LEU A 457 35.06 21.56 9.12
N ARG A 458 35.41 22.69 9.72
CA ARG A 458 35.12 22.99 11.13
C ARG A 458 33.63 22.93 11.41
N GLY A 459 33.24 22.20 12.45
CA GLY A 459 31.83 22.00 12.83
C GLY A 459 31.04 21.09 11.88
N ARG A 460 31.65 20.56 10.82
CA ARG A 460 31.00 19.70 9.80
C ARG A 460 31.57 18.30 9.72
N TYR A 461 32.42 17.91 10.67
CA TYR A 461 32.96 16.56 10.77
C TYR A 461 32.86 16.04 12.20
N LYS A 462 32.37 14.80 12.35
CA LYS A 462 32.30 14.07 13.62
C LYS A 462 32.82 12.65 13.41
N MET A 463 33.82 12.24 14.20
CA MET A 463 34.29 10.86 14.19
C MET A 463 33.66 10.08 15.33
N VAL A 464 33.23 8.85 15.06
CA VAL A 464 32.63 7.93 16.04
C VAL A 464 33.37 6.60 15.97
N ARG A 465 33.76 6.04 17.12
CA ARG A 465 34.27 4.66 17.19
C ARG A 465 33.09 3.72 17.33
N TYR A 466 33.09 2.65 16.55
CA TYR A 466 32.05 1.63 16.60
C TYR A 466 31.87 1.06 18.02
N GLU A 467 32.97 0.87 18.75
CA GLU A 467 32.94 0.33 20.09
C GLU A 467 32.29 1.30 21.11
N ASP A 468 32.49 2.61 20.94
CA ASP A 468 31.80 3.63 21.77
C ASP A 468 30.28 3.61 21.46
N LEU A 469 29.92 3.54 20.17
CA LEU A 469 28.52 3.41 19.72
C LEU A 469 27.85 2.13 20.25
N VAL A 470 28.60 1.05 20.41
CA VAL A 470 28.06 -0.21 20.96
C VAL A 470 27.90 -0.11 22.48
N HIS A 471 28.89 0.42 23.18
CA HIS A 471 28.88 0.50 24.65
C HIS A 471 27.86 1.53 25.17
N ASN A 472 27.69 2.66 24.47
CA ASN A 472 26.80 3.74 24.88
C ASN A 472 25.87 4.16 23.73
N THR A 473 25.11 3.19 23.20
CA THR A 473 24.33 3.35 21.97
C THR A 473 23.39 4.55 21.98
N GLN A 474 22.61 4.74 23.05
CA GLN A 474 21.63 5.83 23.09
C GLN A 474 22.32 7.19 23.02
N ALA A 475 23.28 7.45 23.90
CA ALA A 475 23.94 8.75 23.99
C ALA A 475 24.78 9.07 22.74
N GLU A 476 25.45 8.09 22.14
CA GLU A 476 26.21 8.31 20.91
C GLU A 476 25.29 8.62 19.72
N ILE A 477 24.12 7.97 19.63
CA ILE A 477 23.15 8.27 18.56
C ILE A 477 22.51 9.64 18.77
N GLU A 478 22.09 9.97 19.98
CA GLU A 478 21.56 11.30 20.30
C GLU A 478 22.59 12.40 19.96
N ALA A 479 23.85 12.21 20.34
CA ALA A 479 24.92 13.15 20.01
C ALA A 479 25.23 13.23 18.50
N MET A 480 24.94 12.19 17.73
CA MET A 480 25.04 12.23 16.26
C MET A 480 23.85 12.96 15.64
N TYR A 481 22.65 12.80 16.20
CA TYR A 481 21.44 13.49 15.75
C TYR A 481 21.52 14.98 16.04
N GLU A 482 21.93 15.36 17.26
CA GLU A 482 22.21 16.76 17.62
C GLU A 482 23.21 17.40 16.64
N PHE A 483 24.29 16.67 16.30
CA PHE A 483 25.30 17.14 15.35
C PHE A 483 24.74 17.41 13.95
N VAL A 484 23.69 16.72 13.52
CA VAL A 484 23.06 16.94 12.19
C VAL A 484 21.75 17.74 12.26
N GLY A 485 21.25 18.08 13.45
CA GLY A 485 19.97 18.77 13.62
C GLY A 485 18.74 17.87 13.51
N LEU A 486 18.87 16.60 13.91
CA LEU A 486 17.75 15.66 14.04
C LEU A 486 17.37 15.50 15.52
N GLU A 487 16.12 15.11 15.76
CA GLU A 487 15.59 14.78 17.08
C GLU A 487 15.35 13.28 17.19
N MET A 488 15.58 12.69 18.38
CA MET A 488 15.26 11.27 18.60
C MET A 488 13.75 11.10 18.77
N THR A 489 13.16 10.10 18.11
CA THR A 489 11.76 9.71 18.33
C THR A 489 11.67 8.47 19.22
N GLU A 490 10.60 8.36 20.00
CA GLU A 490 10.39 7.22 20.91
C GLU A 490 10.37 5.88 20.17
N ALA A 491 9.66 5.81 19.03
CA ALA A 491 9.57 4.62 18.20
C ALA A 491 10.94 4.17 17.66
N LEU A 492 11.80 5.14 17.30
CA LEU A 492 13.14 4.85 16.80
C LEU A 492 14.07 4.40 17.94
N GLN A 493 13.99 5.03 19.10
CA GLN A 493 14.72 4.62 20.30
C GLN A 493 14.38 3.17 20.71
N GLU A 494 13.09 2.80 20.72
CA GLU A 494 12.67 1.43 21.00
C GLU A 494 13.20 0.44 19.94
N TRP A 495 13.12 0.82 18.65
CA TRP A 495 13.64 0.00 17.56
C TRP A 495 15.15 -0.23 17.68
N ILE A 496 15.92 0.83 18.00
CA ILE A 496 17.37 0.76 18.22
C ILE A 496 17.68 -0.20 19.35
N TYR A 497 17.01 -0.08 20.50
CA TYR A 497 17.22 -0.96 21.64
C TYR A 497 16.99 -2.44 21.26
N ARG A 498 15.87 -2.72 20.59
CA ARG A 498 15.51 -4.09 20.17
C ARG A 498 16.51 -4.70 19.18
N ILE A 499 17.08 -3.90 18.28
CA ILE A 499 18.01 -4.43 17.27
C ILE A 499 19.43 -4.64 17.82
N THR A 500 19.83 -3.91 18.86
CA THR A 500 21.16 -4.02 19.51
C THR A 500 21.21 -4.99 20.69
N HIS A 501 20.06 -5.35 21.28
CA HIS A 501 19.93 -6.28 22.41
C HIS A 501 19.37 -7.66 21.99
N GLY A 502 19.56 -8.04 20.73
CA GLY A 502 19.23 -9.38 20.25
C GLY A 502 20.11 -10.47 20.86
N LYS A 503 19.91 -11.73 20.44
CA LYS A 503 20.71 -12.87 20.94
C LYS A 503 21.85 -13.24 19.98
N GLY A 504 23.05 -13.37 20.52
CA GLY A 504 24.22 -13.93 19.83
C GLY A 504 24.86 -13.04 18.76
N LYS A 505 25.83 -13.61 18.03
CA LYS A 505 26.75 -12.91 17.11
C LYS A 505 26.32 -12.94 15.64
N GLY A 506 25.22 -13.62 15.33
CA GLY A 506 24.76 -13.92 13.97
C GLY A 506 25.60 -14.99 13.24
N THR A 507 25.12 -15.44 12.08
CA THR A 507 25.73 -16.51 11.28
C THR A 507 26.46 -15.97 10.04
N LYS A 508 27.29 -16.80 9.38
CA LYS A 508 27.95 -16.44 8.11
C LYS A 508 26.96 -16.01 7.01
N LYS A 509 25.76 -16.62 6.96
CA LYS A 509 24.71 -16.29 5.98
C LYS A 509 24.10 -14.90 6.20
N GLU A 510 24.29 -14.33 7.38
CA GLU A 510 23.73 -13.03 7.75
C GLU A 510 24.80 -11.93 7.81
N ALA A 511 26.01 -12.17 7.28
CA ALA A 511 27.13 -11.23 7.41
C ALA A 511 26.79 -9.81 6.95
N PHE A 512 25.92 -9.65 5.96
CA PHE A 512 25.47 -8.36 5.41
C PHE A 512 24.06 -7.92 5.83
N LYS A 513 23.35 -8.72 6.63
CA LYS A 513 21.99 -8.41 7.08
C LYS A 513 22.01 -7.60 8.37
N ILE A 514 21.11 -6.62 8.49
CA ILE A 514 20.83 -5.94 9.75
C ILE A 514 19.77 -6.77 10.50
N THR A 515 20.23 -7.69 11.35
CA THR A 515 19.36 -8.52 12.19
C THR A 515 19.57 -8.18 13.66
N SER A 516 18.57 -8.43 14.50
CA SER A 516 18.68 -8.24 15.95
C SER A 516 19.77 -9.16 16.51
N ARG A 517 20.83 -8.57 17.07
CA ARG A 517 22.02 -9.25 17.62
C ARG A 517 22.48 -8.53 18.87
N ASN A 518 23.23 -9.21 19.72
CA ASN A 518 23.92 -8.53 20.81
C ASN A 518 25.12 -7.76 20.22
N ALA A 519 25.04 -6.43 20.25
CA ALA A 519 26.03 -5.56 19.61
C ALA A 519 27.42 -5.66 20.26
N GLU A 520 27.46 -5.84 21.59
CA GLU A 520 28.69 -6.00 22.38
C GLU A 520 29.41 -7.31 22.03
N ASP A 521 28.68 -8.41 22.01
CA ASP A 521 29.15 -9.72 21.56
C ASP A 521 29.78 -9.66 20.16
N VAL A 522 29.14 -8.93 19.23
CA VAL A 522 29.63 -8.75 17.87
C VAL A 522 30.90 -7.89 17.84
N SER A 523 31.00 -6.88 18.70
CA SER A 523 32.18 -6.02 18.82
C SER A 523 33.40 -6.81 19.33
N LEU A 524 33.20 -7.66 20.35
CA LEU A 524 34.26 -8.43 21.02
C LEU A 524 34.57 -9.77 20.35
N ALA A 525 33.81 -10.17 19.33
CA ALA A 525 33.90 -11.51 18.75
C ALA A 525 35.30 -11.88 18.22
N TRP A 526 36.13 -10.91 17.82
CA TRP A 526 37.50 -11.17 17.37
C TRP A 526 38.39 -11.73 18.48
N ARG A 527 38.12 -11.37 19.74
CA ARG A 527 38.90 -11.78 20.91
C ARG A 527 38.97 -13.29 21.09
N THR A 528 37.90 -14.01 20.76
CA THR A 528 37.83 -15.47 20.92
C THR A 528 37.91 -16.26 19.62
N THR A 529 37.76 -15.61 18.46
CA THR A 529 37.67 -16.30 17.17
C THR A 529 38.92 -16.20 16.30
N LEU A 530 39.73 -15.15 16.47
CA LEU A 530 40.99 -15.04 15.75
C LEU A 530 42.11 -15.75 16.52
N PRO A 531 42.97 -16.54 15.85
CA PRO A 531 44.22 -17.00 16.43
C PRO A 531 45.13 -15.83 16.82
N PHE A 532 45.84 -15.94 17.94
CA PHE A 532 46.68 -14.86 18.47
C PHE A 532 47.77 -14.40 17.47
N ALA A 533 48.39 -15.32 16.73
CA ALA A 533 49.36 -14.98 15.70
C ALA A 533 48.78 -14.05 14.60
N LYS A 534 47.49 -14.23 14.24
CA LYS A 534 46.82 -13.30 13.32
C LYS A 534 46.58 -11.94 13.98
N VAL A 535 46.17 -11.93 15.24
CA VAL A 535 45.97 -10.70 16.02
C VAL A 535 47.27 -9.90 16.10
N GLN A 536 48.40 -10.53 16.40
CA GLN A 536 49.72 -9.89 16.40
C GLN A 536 50.03 -9.26 15.04
N ARG A 537 49.85 -10.01 13.94
CA ARG A 537 50.10 -9.48 12.60
C ARG A 537 49.19 -8.30 12.24
N ILE A 538 47.93 -8.30 12.67
CA ILE A 538 47.03 -7.15 12.52
C ILE A 538 47.56 -5.93 13.28
N GLN A 539 47.97 -6.14 14.53
CA GLN A 539 48.51 -5.07 15.38
C GLN A 539 49.80 -4.48 14.79
N GLU A 540 50.65 -5.30 14.18
CA GLU A 540 51.85 -4.84 13.47
C GLU A 540 51.49 -3.96 12.26
N VAL A 541 50.57 -4.44 11.42
CA VAL A 541 50.16 -3.74 10.19
C VAL A 541 49.43 -2.43 10.47
N CYS A 542 48.62 -2.40 11.54
CA CYS A 542 47.75 -1.27 11.86
C CYS A 542 48.15 -0.51 13.13
N LYS A 543 49.37 -0.68 13.64
CA LYS A 543 49.82 -0.09 14.92
C LYS A 543 49.54 1.40 15.01
N GLY A 544 49.95 2.16 14.00
CA GLY A 544 49.76 3.61 13.95
C GLY A 544 48.29 4.02 14.01
N ALA A 545 47.43 3.35 13.23
CA ALA A 545 45.98 3.59 13.24
C ALA A 545 45.36 3.21 14.60
N MET A 546 45.76 2.07 15.18
CA MET A 546 45.28 1.64 16.48
C MET A 546 45.61 2.65 17.58
N THR A 547 46.87 3.10 17.65
CA THR A 547 47.29 4.12 18.62
C THR A 547 46.51 5.42 18.46
N LEU A 548 46.37 5.91 17.23
CA LEU A 548 45.71 7.18 16.94
C LEU A 548 44.20 7.16 17.25
N LEU A 549 43.55 6.02 16.99
CA LEU A 549 42.11 5.83 17.22
C LEU A 549 41.80 5.32 18.64
N GLY A 550 42.81 5.12 19.48
CA GLY A 550 42.63 4.75 20.87
C GLY A 550 42.32 3.27 21.11
N TYR A 551 42.88 2.37 20.28
CA TYR A 551 42.82 0.93 20.44
C TYR A 551 44.15 0.40 21.03
N LYS A 552 44.08 -0.22 22.21
CA LYS A 552 45.22 -0.86 22.86
C LYS A 552 45.52 -2.23 22.23
N THR A 553 46.81 -2.54 22.10
CA THR A 553 47.29 -3.86 21.69
C THR A 553 47.13 -4.86 22.82
N VAL A 554 47.15 -6.15 22.47
CA VAL A 554 47.30 -7.27 23.40
C VAL A 554 48.59 -8.01 23.10
N ASP A 555 49.29 -8.42 24.15
CA ASP A 555 50.65 -8.99 24.07
C ASP A 555 50.67 -10.50 24.34
N SER A 556 49.54 -11.08 24.77
CA SER A 556 49.41 -12.54 24.94
C SER A 556 48.02 -13.07 24.54
N GLU A 557 47.93 -14.36 24.26
CA GLU A 557 46.64 -15.03 24.00
C GLU A 557 45.69 -14.95 25.21
N LYS A 558 46.24 -14.99 26.43
CA LYS A 558 45.48 -14.83 27.67
C LYS A 558 44.83 -13.45 27.73
N GLU A 559 45.60 -12.41 27.43
CA GLU A 559 45.12 -11.02 27.38
C GLU A 559 44.10 -10.80 26.25
N GLN A 560 44.33 -11.41 25.08
CA GLN A 560 43.39 -11.39 23.97
C GLN A 560 42.02 -11.92 24.41
N LYS A 561 41.98 -13.08 25.08
CA LYS A 561 40.74 -13.78 25.45
C LYS A 561 40.05 -13.22 26.70
N LEU A 562 40.72 -12.35 27.46
CA LEU A 562 40.14 -11.72 28.65
C LEU A 562 39.15 -10.62 28.24
N LEU A 563 37.85 -10.93 28.20
CA LEU A 563 36.82 -10.02 27.67
C LEU A 563 36.66 -8.75 28.51
N ASP A 564 36.84 -8.84 29.83
CA ASP A 564 36.69 -7.71 30.78
C ASP A 564 37.84 -6.69 30.68
N LEU A 565 38.93 -7.03 29.97
CA LEU A 565 40.03 -6.10 29.78
C LEU A 565 39.64 -4.99 28.80
N ASN A 566 39.56 -3.76 29.27
CA ASN A 566 39.26 -2.60 28.44
C ASN A 566 40.43 -2.23 27.52
N LEU A 567 40.26 -2.51 26.22
CA LEU A 567 41.21 -2.20 25.16
C LEU A 567 40.97 -0.86 24.47
N LEU A 568 40.09 -0.02 25.00
CA LEU A 568 39.87 1.33 24.53
C LEU A 568 40.58 2.33 25.44
N THR A 569 41.18 3.36 24.86
CA THR A 569 41.55 4.55 25.61
C THR A 569 40.30 5.44 25.78
N PRO A 570 40.10 6.05 26.96
CA PRO A 570 39.08 7.08 27.13
C PRO A 570 39.27 8.17 26.09
N ARG A 571 38.18 8.61 25.47
CA ARG A 571 38.19 9.86 24.70
C ARG A 571 38.20 11.01 25.70
N GLU A 572 39.28 11.76 25.79
CA GLU A 572 39.17 13.11 26.32
C GLU A 572 38.18 13.87 25.43
N ARG A 573 37.10 14.41 26.02
CA ARG A 573 36.12 15.24 25.31
C ARG A 573 36.79 16.55 24.89
N TYR A 574 37.53 16.55 23.78
CA TYR A 574 37.99 17.79 23.18
C TYR A 574 36.80 18.50 22.53
N GLN A 575 36.10 19.33 23.31
CA GLN A 575 35.31 20.43 22.76
C GLN A 575 36.30 21.49 22.28
N PHE A 576 36.71 21.38 21.02
CA PHE A 576 37.47 22.46 20.39
C PHE A 576 36.52 23.60 20.05
N SER A 577 36.27 24.48 21.02
CA SER A 577 35.64 25.78 20.80
C SER A 577 36.73 26.82 20.55
N TRP A 578 36.66 27.51 19.41
CA TRP A 578 37.44 28.72 19.23
C TRP A 578 36.64 29.87 19.83
N MET A 579 37.27 30.63 20.71
CA MET A 579 36.71 31.92 21.13
C MET A 579 36.45 32.77 19.87
N PRO A 580 35.29 33.44 19.77
CA PRO A 580 35.01 34.31 18.64
C PRO A 580 36.08 35.41 18.56
N SER A 581 36.62 35.62 17.36
CA SER A 581 37.55 36.69 17.06
C SER A 581 36.95 38.02 17.54
N LYS A 582 37.66 38.72 18.42
CA LYS A 582 37.28 40.07 18.87
C LYS A 582 36.99 40.93 17.64
N SER A 583 35.74 41.35 17.50
CA SER A 583 35.37 42.45 16.60
C SER A 583 36.15 43.68 17.06
N THR A 584 37.09 44.12 16.24
CA THR A 584 37.70 45.42 16.44
C THR A 584 36.70 46.44 15.95
N THR A 585 35.99 47.04 16.91
CA THR A 585 35.13 48.20 16.72
C THR A 585 35.94 49.31 16.07
N ALA A 586 35.70 49.59 14.79
CA ALA A 586 36.08 50.86 14.19
C ALA A 586 35.14 51.93 14.78
N LYS A 587 35.66 52.74 15.70
CA LYS A 587 35.08 54.05 16.00
C LYS A 587 35.56 55.05 14.94
N LEU A 588 34.62 55.89 14.54
CA LEU A 588 34.71 57.05 13.64
C LEU A 588 36.06 57.78 13.62
#